data_AF-A0A936W449-F1
#
_entry.id   AF-A0A936W449-F1
#
_cell.length_a   1.000
_cell.length_b   1.000
_cell.length_c   1.000
_cell.angle_alpha   90.00
_cell.angle_beta   90.00
_cell.angle_gamma   90.00
#
_symmetry.space_group_name_H-M   'P 1'
#
loop_
_entity.id
_entity.type
_entity.pdbx_description
1 polymer ?
#
loop_
_entity_poly.entity_id
_entity_poly.type
_entity_poly.pdbx_seq_one_letter_code
_entity_poly.pdbx_strand_id
1 'polypeptide(L)'
;MEWETINGQVHFNQTTPADEINSIFWDFGDSTSSKLLKPVHAYEKEGPYLVTLIVTNPCGSDTIKEEIFFVRSLPNPLIATSSSIICRGDTIHFQVSLPGI
;
A
#
# COMPACT_ATOMS: atom_id res chain seq x y z
N MET A 1 -3.74 -12.49 -8.91
CA MET A 1 -3.48 -11.07 -8.60
C MET A 1 -2.46 -11.07 -7.50
N GLU A 2 -1.42 -10.25 -7.61
CA GLU A 2 -0.39 -10.11 -6.57
C GLU A 2 -0.28 -8.65 -6.19
N TRP A 3 0.07 -8.36 -4.94
CA TRP A 3 0.23 -7.01 -4.46
C TRP A 3 1.27 -6.91 -3.34
N GLU A 4 1.89 -5.75 -3.23
CA GLU A 4 2.84 -5.41 -2.19
C GLU A 4 2.71 -3.93 -1.82
N THR A 5 3.03 -3.57 -0.58
CA THR A 5 3.01 -2.18 -0.13
C THR A 5 4.43 -1.64 -0.05
N ILE A 6 4.72 -0.59 -0.83
CA ILE A 6 6.03 0.08 -0.89
C ILE A 6 5.81 1.58 -0.65
N ASN A 7 6.51 2.16 0.31
CA ASN A 7 6.44 3.60 0.63
C ASN A 7 5.00 4.13 0.85
N GLY A 8 4.12 3.31 1.45
CA GLY A 8 2.72 3.70 1.68
C GLY A 8 1.82 3.67 0.44
N GLN A 9 2.27 3.08 -0.67
CA GLN A 9 1.46 2.83 -1.86
C GLN A 9 1.37 1.32 -2.13
N VAL A 10 0.26 0.88 -2.70
CA VAL A 10 0.05 -0.51 -3.09
C VAL A 10 0.44 -0.68 -4.56
N HIS A 11 1.40 -1.55 -4.80
CA HIS A 11 1.85 -1.94 -6.13
C HIS A 11 1.11 -3.21 -6.52
N PHE A 12 0.39 -3.16 -7.63
CA PHE A 12 -0.36 -4.31 -8.13
C PHE A 12 0.36 -4.97 -9.31
N ASN A 13 0.34 -6.29 -9.31
CA ASN A 13 0.87 -7.10 -10.39
C ASN A 13 -0.15 -8.16 -10.84
N GLN A 14 -0.19 -8.37 -12.14
CA GLN A 14 -0.98 -9.40 -12.79
C GLN A 14 -0.02 -10.53 -13.22
N THR A 15 -0.50 -11.78 -13.18
CA THR A 15 0.32 -12.98 -13.47
C THR A 15 0.08 -13.56 -14.87
N THR A 16 -0.87 -13.02 -15.63
CA THR A 16 -1.13 -13.36 -17.03
C THR A 16 0.02 -12.86 -17.93
N PRO A 17 0.52 -13.67 -18.87
CA PRO A 17 1.55 -13.22 -19.82
C PRO A 17 1.09 -11.96 -20.56
N ALA A 18 1.91 -10.91 -20.56
CA ALA A 18 1.53 -9.60 -21.11
C ALA A 18 1.14 -9.68 -22.60
N ASP A 19 1.77 -10.62 -23.34
CA ASP A 19 1.52 -10.85 -24.77
C ASP A 19 0.14 -11.49 -25.03
N GLU A 20 -0.52 -12.02 -24.00
CA GLU A 20 -1.85 -12.59 -24.05
C GLU A 20 -2.95 -11.59 -23.64
N ILE A 21 -2.58 -10.38 -23.23
CA ILE A 21 -3.52 -9.38 -22.71
C ILE A 21 -3.85 -8.35 -23.78
N ASN A 22 -5.12 -8.27 -24.15
CA ASN A 22 -5.64 -7.28 -25.08
C ASN A 22 -6.11 -6.01 -24.36
N SER A 23 -6.71 -6.17 -23.17
CA SER A 23 -7.03 -5.05 -22.28
C SER A 23 -7.03 -5.47 -20.82
N ILE A 24 -6.71 -4.53 -19.94
CA ILE A 24 -6.74 -4.71 -18.48
C ILE A 24 -7.53 -3.58 -17.84
N PHE A 25 -8.25 -3.90 -16.77
CA PHE A 25 -8.97 -2.94 -15.95
C PHE A 25 -8.86 -3.32 -14.49
N TRP A 26 -8.48 -2.36 -13.67
CA TRP A 26 -8.40 -2.44 -12.23
C TRP A 26 -9.45 -1.54 -11.62
N ASP A 27 -10.21 -2.05 -10.66
CA ASP A 27 -11.04 -1.30 -9.73
C ASP A 27 -10.45 -1.50 -8.34
N PHE A 28 -10.09 -0.41 -7.66
CA PHE A 28 -9.37 -0.50 -6.37
C PHE A 28 -10.31 -0.57 -5.16
N GLY A 29 -11.62 -0.56 -5.36
CA GLY A 29 -12.61 -0.60 -4.27
C GLY A 29 -12.81 0.73 -3.54
N ASP A 30 -12.18 1.81 -3.99
CA ASP A 30 -12.24 3.16 -3.39
C ASP A 30 -12.78 4.21 -4.37
N SER A 31 -13.53 3.79 -5.38
CA SER A 31 -14.03 4.58 -6.53
C SER A 31 -12.99 5.01 -7.55
N THR A 32 -11.74 4.56 -7.42
CA THR A 32 -10.69 4.79 -8.40
C THR A 32 -10.42 3.52 -9.22
N SER A 33 -9.87 3.71 -10.43
CA SER A 33 -9.59 2.62 -11.37
C SER A 33 -8.33 2.87 -12.19
N SER A 34 -7.79 1.82 -12.80
CA SER A 34 -6.63 1.91 -13.69
C SER A 34 -6.71 0.95 -14.87
N LYS A 35 -6.00 1.27 -15.95
CA LYS A 35 -5.83 0.41 -17.13
C LYS A 35 -4.36 0.04 -17.38
N LEU A 36 -3.50 0.29 -16.40
CA LEU A 36 -2.09 -0.06 -16.48
C LEU A 36 -1.89 -1.55 -16.18
N LEU A 37 -0.87 -2.15 -16.79
CA LEU A 37 -0.44 -3.52 -16.51
C LEU A 37 0.04 -3.70 -15.06
N LYS A 38 0.73 -2.69 -14.53
CA LYS A 38 1.30 -2.64 -13.18
C LYS A 38 0.97 -1.29 -12.54
N PRO A 39 -0.27 -1.08 -12.08
CA PRO A 39 -0.62 0.18 -11.46
C PRO A 39 -0.05 0.27 -10.04
N VAL A 40 0.29 1.49 -9.65
CA VAL A 40 0.57 1.86 -8.26
C VAL A 40 -0.59 2.71 -7.79
N HIS A 41 -1.16 2.37 -6.64
CA HIS A 41 -2.30 3.06 -6.07
C HIS A 41 -2.03 3.53 -4.65
N ALA A 42 -2.52 4.71 -4.30
CA ALA A 42 -2.36 5.31 -2.98
C ALA A 42 -3.74 5.47 -2.32
N TYR A 43 -4.00 4.66 -1.30
CA TYR A 43 -5.22 4.74 -0.53
C TYR A 43 -5.15 5.87 0.50
N GLU A 44 -6.21 6.68 0.59
CA GLU A 44 -6.28 7.79 1.54
C GLU A 44 -6.50 7.33 2.99
N LYS A 45 -7.24 6.23 3.17
CA LYS A 45 -7.62 5.69 4.47
C LYS A 45 -7.13 4.26 4.60
N GLU A 46 -6.78 3.87 5.81
CA GLU A 46 -6.53 2.47 6.13
C GLU A 46 -7.84 1.70 6.20
N GLY A 47 -7.79 0.42 5.81
CA GLY A 47 -8.96 -0.45 5.83
C GLY A 47 -8.94 -1.54 4.76
N PRO A 48 -9.98 -2.38 4.76
CA PRO A 48 -10.19 -3.37 3.73
C PRO A 48 -10.68 -2.73 2.43
N TYR A 49 -10.10 -3.15 1.32
CA TYR A 49 -10.46 -2.73 -0.03
C TYR A 49 -10.69 -3.96 -0.91
N LEU A 50 -11.85 -4.05 -1.54
CA LEU A 50 -12.14 -5.11 -2.50
C LEU A 50 -11.62 -4.71 -3.88
N VAL A 51 -10.46 -5.22 -4.25
CA VAL A 51 -9.83 -4.94 -5.54
C VAL A 51 -10.36 -5.93 -6.57
N THR A 52 -10.79 -5.41 -7.72
CA THR A 52 -11.24 -6.21 -8.86
C THR A 52 -10.29 -5.99 -10.03
N LEU A 53 -9.75 -7.08 -10.57
CA LEU A 53 -8.95 -7.10 -11.79
C LEU A 53 -9.74 -7.82 -12.89
N ILE A 54 -9.92 -7.16 -14.02
CA ILE A 54 -10.51 -7.70 -15.23
C ILE A 54 -9.43 -7.74 -16.31
N VAL A 55 -9.17 -8.93 -16.85
CA VAL A 55 -8.23 -9.14 -17.95
C VAL A 55 -9.00 -9.66 -19.15
N THR A 56 -8.84 -9.02 -20.30
CA THR A 56 -9.47 -9.43 -21.56
C THR A 56 -8.41 -9.83 -22.56
N ASN A 57 -8.60 -10.98 -23.18
CA ASN A 57 -7.82 -11.49 -24.30
C ASN A 57 -8.73 -11.77 -25.51
N PRO A 58 -8.20 -12.22 -26.67
CA PRO A 58 -9.02 -12.53 -27.83
C PRO A 58 -10.07 -13.64 -27.61
N CYS A 59 -9.88 -14.49 -26.59
CA CYS A 59 -10.79 -15.59 -26.26
C CYS A 59 -11.91 -15.17 -25.32
N GLY A 60 -11.80 -14.03 -24.63
CA GLY A 60 -12.79 -13.54 -23.68
C GLY A 60 -12.19 -12.69 -22.57
N SER A 61 -12.96 -12.51 -21.50
CA SER A 61 -12.52 -11.79 -20.30
C SER A 61 -12.60 -12.69 -19.07
N ASP A 62 -11.59 -12.60 -18.22
CA ASP A 62 -11.60 -13.20 -16.89
C ASP A 62 -11.58 -12.10 -15.82
N THR A 63 -12.13 -12.41 -14.65
CA THR A 63 -12.28 -11.45 -13.53
C THR A 63 -11.87 -12.10 -12.22
N ILE A 64 -10.95 -11.46 -11.52
CA ILE A 64 -10.55 -11.83 -10.17
C ILE A 64 -10.89 -10.72 -9.19
N LYS A 65 -11.33 -11.10 -7.99
CA LYS A 65 -11.62 -10.19 -6.89
C LYS A 65 -10.86 -10.68 -5.67
N GLU A 66 -10.18 -9.76 -5.00
CA GLU A 66 -9.44 -10.07 -3.79
C GLU A 66 -9.50 -8.88 -2.83
N GLU A 67 -9.75 -9.19 -1.57
CA GLU A 67 -9.80 -8.20 -0.50
C GLU A 67 -8.39 -8.00 0.03
N ILE A 68 -7.92 -6.76 -0.02
CA ILE A 68 -6.63 -6.37 0.54
C ILE A 68 -6.84 -5.49 1.77
N PHE A 69 -5.91 -5.52 2.71
CA PHE A 69 -5.97 -4.66 3.89
C PHE A 69 -4.84 -3.62 3.81
N PHE A 70 -5.20 -2.40 3.44
CA PHE A 70 -4.23 -1.31 3.36
C PHE A 70 -3.96 -0.75 4.75
N VAL A 71 -2.67 -0.68 5.09
CA VAL A 71 -2.16 -0.03 6.30
C VAL A 71 -1.26 1.11 5.90
N ARG A 72 -1.49 2.28 6.49
CA ARG A 72 -0.61 3.42 6.27
C ARG A 72 0.75 3.12 6.91
N SER A 73 1.82 3.21 6.13
CA SER A 73 3.17 3.19 6.69
C SER A 73 3.36 4.42 7.56
N LEU A 74 3.40 4.23 8.88
CA LEU A 74 3.77 5.29 9.80
C LEU A 74 5.29 5.55 9.68
N PRO A 75 5.72 6.82 9.67
CA PRO A 75 7.13 7.13 9.74
C PRO A 75 7.71 6.53 11.03
N ASN A 76 8.92 5.97 10.95
CA ASN A 76 9.57 5.41 12.13
C ASN A 76 9.60 6.46 13.23
N PRO A 77 9.06 6.16 14.43
CA PRO A 77 9.10 7.11 15.53
C PRO A 77 10.55 7.44 15.86
N LEU A 78 10.88 8.73 15.90
CA LEU A 78 12.17 9.16 16.41
C LEU A 78 12.07 9.15 17.94
N ILE A 79 12.86 8.27 18.55
CA ILE A 79 13.04 8.27 20.00
C ILE A 79 14.12 9.31 20.32
N ALA A 80 13.71 10.41 20.96
CA ALA A 80 14.64 11.41 21.46
C ALA A 80 14.72 11.31 22.98
N THR A 81 15.94 11.34 23.50
CA THR A 81 16.18 11.61 24.91
C THR A 81 16.33 13.12 25.08
N SER A 82 15.66 13.68 26.08
CA SER A 82 15.69 15.12 26.34
C SER A 82 17.06 15.63 26.83
N SER A 83 18.03 14.74 27.11
CA SER A 83 19.32 15.12 27.68
C SER A 83 20.44 14.17 27.27
N SER A 84 21.58 14.75 26.89
CA SER A 84 22.81 14.04 26.49
C SER A 84 23.77 13.74 27.66
N ILE A 85 23.45 14.23 28.86
CA ILE A 85 24.22 14.03 30.10
C ILE A 85 23.23 13.71 31.21
N ILE A 86 23.51 12.65 31.97
CA ILE A 86 22.63 12.09 33.00
C ILE A 86 23.45 11.69 34.21
N CYS A 87 23.02 12.11 35.39
CA CYS A 87 23.67 11.81 36.66
C CYS A 87 22.98 10.64 37.39
N ARG A 88 23.68 10.05 38.35
CA ARG A 88 23.14 8.97 39.19
C ARG A 88 21.96 9.52 40.02
N GLY A 89 20.76 9.03 39.74
CA GLY A 89 19.52 9.43 40.42
C GLY A 89 18.56 10.25 39.55
N ASP A 90 18.97 10.64 38.34
CA ASP A 90 18.11 11.38 37.43
C ASP A 90 17.06 10.48 36.76
N THR A 91 15.83 10.98 36.68
CA THR A 91 14.75 10.36 35.92
C THR A 91 14.79 10.86 34.48
N ILE A 92 15.02 9.96 33.53
CA ILE A 92 14.98 10.29 32.10
C ILE A 92 13.55 10.18 31.59
N HIS A 93 13.10 11.24 30.92
CA HIS A 93 11.87 11.22 30.14
C HIS A 93 12.21 10.90 28.69
N PHE A 94 11.68 9.80 28.18
CA PHE A 94 11.72 9.48 26.76
C PHE A 94 10.55 10.17 26.07
N GLN A 95 10.82 10.89 24.98
CA GLN A 95 9.77 11.41 24.13
C GLN A 95 9.75 10.64 22.82
N VAL A 96 8.58 10.13 22.48
CA VAL A 96 8.32 9.52 21.19
C VAL A 96 7.73 10.61 20.31
N SER A 97 8.43 10.97 19.24
CA SER A 97 7.89 11.89 18.23
C SER A 97 7.70 11.14 16.92
N LEU A 98 6.55 11.35 16.27
CA LEU A 98 6.32 10.88 14.90
C LEU A 98 6.76 11.99 13.94
N PRO A 99 7.71 11.74 13.03
CA PRO A 99 8.09 12.74 12.03
C PRO A 99 6.89 13.06 11.11
N GLY A 100 6.44 14.32 11.06
CA GLY A 100 5.47 14.77 10.05
C GLY A 100 3.99 14.77 10.46
N ILE A 101 3.69 14.76 11.77
CA ILE A 101 2.42 15.25 12.35
C ILE A 101 2.77 16.43 13.25
#